data_AF-A0A7W4JIW7-F1
#
_entry.id   AF-A0A7W4JIW7-F1
#
_cell.length_a   1.000
_cell.length_b   1.000
_cell.length_c   1.000
_cell.angle_alpha   90.00
_cell.angle_beta   90.00
_cell.angle_gamma   90.00
#
_symmetry.space_group_name_H-M   'P 1'
#
loop_
_entity.id
_entity.type
_entity.pdbx_description
1 polymer ?
#
loop_
_entity_poly.entity_id
_entity_poly.type
_entity_poly.pdbx_seq_one_letter_code
_entity_poly.pdbx_strand_id
1 'polypeptide(L)'
;MNKAFSSCLSGSVDQLLAGGFVHIGVWQAGQSGLIAFLGIKPVPRRPGVYAYAVGHEVLYVGSAQRGLHRRFRHYENSKNLRTASRIREALLERLSHGTVVDVYVIVPEDHLTLNDILPVDPVAGLEEGLIRALKPKWNLRGSGAG
;
A
#
# COMPACT_ATOMS: atom_id res chain seq x y z
N MET A 1 -16.42 -0.68 -21.22
CA MET A 1 -15.49 -1.76 -21.64
C MET A 1 -14.33 -1.81 -20.66
N ASN A 2 -14.33 -2.76 -19.73
CA ASN A 2 -13.20 -2.99 -18.84
C ASN A 2 -12.10 -3.65 -19.68
N LYS A 3 -11.05 -2.89 -20.02
CA LYS A 3 -9.78 -3.53 -20.45
C LYS A 3 -9.33 -4.35 -19.25
N ALA A 4 -9.51 -5.66 -19.34
CA ALA A 4 -8.84 -6.61 -18.47
C ALA A 4 -7.36 -6.22 -18.45
N PHE A 5 -6.82 -6.03 -17.23
CA PHE A 5 -5.40 -5.82 -17.01
C PHE A 5 -4.62 -6.85 -17.86
N SER A 6 -3.68 -6.35 -18.68
CA SER A 6 -3.02 -7.12 -19.73
C SER A 6 -2.48 -8.45 -19.19
N SER A 7 -2.84 -9.56 -19.84
CA SER A 7 -2.53 -10.94 -19.45
C SER A 7 -1.03 -11.32 -19.52
N CYS A 8 -0.15 -10.34 -19.72
CA CYS A 8 1.30 -10.53 -19.87
C CYS A 8 2.10 -10.22 -18.59
N LEU A 9 1.45 -9.70 -17.55
CA LEU A 9 2.12 -9.36 -16.28
C LEU A 9 2.08 -10.60 -15.37
N SER A 10 3.26 -11.14 -15.07
CA SER A 10 3.45 -12.39 -14.31
C SER A 10 3.09 -12.26 -12.84
N GLY A 11 3.07 -11.05 -12.27
CA GLY A 11 2.69 -10.81 -10.89
C GLY A 11 2.02 -9.47 -10.63
N SER A 12 1.36 -9.39 -9.47
CA SER A 12 0.69 -8.17 -9.00
C SER A 12 1.64 -6.98 -8.82
N VAL A 13 2.92 -7.21 -8.52
CA VAL A 13 3.94 -6.14 -8.46
C VAL A 13 4.20 -5.55 -9.85
N ASP A 14 4.29 -6.40 -10.88
CA ASP A 14 4.50 -5.93 -12.25
C ASP A 14 3.34 -5.02 -12.70
N GLN A 15 2.13 -5.30 -12.24
CA GLN A 15 0.95 -4.43 -12.45
C GLN A 15 1.08 -3.09 -11.75
N LEU A 16 1.59 -3.05 -10.51
CA LEU A 16 1.85 -1.79 -9.82
C LEU A 16 2.88 -0.95 -10.58
N LEU A 17 4.00 -1.55 -10.98
CA LEU A 17 5.08 -0.88 -11.71
C LEU A 17 4.60 -0.35 -13.06
N ALA A 18 3.87 -1.16 -13.82
CA ALA A 18 3.26 -0.73 -15.09
C ALA A 18 2.22 0.39 -14.89
N GLY A 19 1.57 0.43 -13.72
CA GLY A 19 0.64 1.48 -13.31
C GLY A 19 1.30 2.76 -12.76
N GLY A 20 2.64 2.82 -12.73
CA GLY A 20 3.37 4.01 -12.29
C GLY A 20 3.72 4.05 -10.79
N PHE A 21 3.53 2.94 -10.06
CA PHE A 21 4.11 2.84 -8.73
C PHE A 21 5.64 2.78 -8.82
N VAL A 22 6.30 3.33 -7.81
CA VAL A 22 7.74 3.26 -7.63
C VAL A 22 8.09 2.50 -6.36
N HIS A 23 9.10 1.64 -6.43
CA HIS A 23 9.69 1.03 -5.24
C HIS A 23 10.49 2.09 -4.48
N ILE A 24 10.22 2.25 -3.19
CA ILE A 24 10.86 3.30 -2.37
C ILE A 24 11.64 2.80 -1.18
N GLY A 25 11.65 1.49 -0.94
CA GLY A 25 12.34 0.89 0.19
C GLY A 25 11.60 -0.30 0.75
N VAL A 26 12.05 -0.77 1.90
CA VAL A 26 11.61 -2.02 2.51
C VAL A 26 11.29 -1.82 3.98
N TRP A 27 10.43 -2.67 4.53
CA TRP A 27 10.35 -2.87 5.97
C TRP A 27 11.39 -3.88 6.42
N GLN A 28 12.01 -3.62 7.56
CA GLN A 28 12.92 -4.53 8.25
C GLN A 28 12.55 -4.70 9.72
N ALA A 29 12.92 -5.83 10.30
CA ALA A 29 12.83 -6.03 11.75
C ALA A 29 13.82 -5.08 12.43
N GLY A 30 13.31 -4.27 13.34
CA GLY A 30 14.09 -3.44 14.25
C GLY A 30 14.36 -4.15 15.57
N GLN A 31 14.97 -3.44 16.52
CA GLN A 31 15.18 -3.94 17.88
C GLN A 31 13.85 -4.09 18.63
N SER A 32 13.80 -5.06 19.56
CA SER A 32 12.68 -5.22 20.51
C SER A 32 11.29 -5.37 19.87
N GLY A 33 11.20 -6.05 18.72
CA GLY A 33 9.93 -6.31 18.03
C GLY A 33 9.34 -5.07 17.36
N LEU A 34 10.17 -4.04 17.08
CA LEU A 34 9.82 -2.91 16.23
C LEU A 34 10.03 -3.24 14.76
N ILE A 35 9.43 -2.44 13.89
CA ILE A 35 9.73 -2.43 12.44
C ILE A 35 10.30 -1.08 12.08
N ALA A 36 11.20 -1.05 11.12
CA ALA A 36 11.82 0.17 10.61
C ALA A 36 11.69 0.23 9.08
N PHE A 37 11.38 1.42 8.56
CA PHE A 37 11.40 1.65 7.12
C PHE A 37 12.82 2.00 6.66
N LEU A 38 13.36 1.22 5.73
CA LEU A 38 14.64 1.47 5.09
C LEU A 38 14.41 1.79 3.60
N GLY A 39 14.52 3.07 3.25
CA GLY A 39 14.20 3.52 1.91
C GLY A 39 14.59 4.97 1.65
N ILE A 40 13.95 5.57 0.64
CA ILE A 40 14.19 6.96 0.26
C ILE A 40 13.92 7.92 1.42
N LYS A 41 14.70 8.99 1.49
CA LYS A 41 14.50 10.08 2.43
C LYS A 41 14.61 11.42 1.66
N PRO A 42 13.62 12.32 1.76
CA PRO A 42 12.39 12.21 2.57
C PRO A 42 11.32 11.32 1.91
N VAL A 43 10.53 10.61 2.73
CA VAL A 43 9.29 9.96 2.28
C VAL A 43 8.29 11.03 1.85
N PRO A 44 7.52 10.85 0.76
CA PRO A 44 6.60 11.87 0.26
C PRO A 44 5.61 12.37 1.33
N ARG A 45 5.41 13.69 1.32
CA ARG A 45 4.48 14.38 2.24
C ARG A 45 3.07 14.54 1.69
N ARG A 46 2.85 14.23 0.41
CA ARG A 46 1.56 14.34 -0.30
C ARG A 46 0.69 13.08 -0.13
N PRO A 47 -0.64 13.21 -0.28
CA PRO A 47 -1.56 12.07 -0.34
C PRO A 47 -1.13 11.04 -1.37
N GLY A 48 -1.28 9.75 -1.08
CA GLY A 48 -0.87 8.71 -2.02
C GLY A 48 -1.35 7.34 -1.60
N VAL A 49 -1.14 6.37 -2.49
CA VAL A 49 -1.40 4.95 -2.25
C VAL A 49 -0.07 4.23 -2.09
N TYR A 50 -0.01 3.28 -1.17
CA TYR A 50 1.16 2.44 -0.94
C TYR A 50 0.75 0.97 -0.93
N ALA A 51 1.71 0.12 -1.29
CA ALA A 51 1.54 -1.32 -1.29
C ALA A 51 2.74 -2.01 -0.62
N TYR A 52 2.47 -3.11 0.08
CA TYR A 52 3.49 -4.00 0.62
C TYR A 52 3.51 -5.29 -0.17
N ALA A 53 4.70 -5.75 -0.55
CA ALA A 53 4.86 -6.94 -1.37
C ALA A 53 6.03 -7.81 -0.89
N VAL A 54 5.97 -9.08 -1.30
CA VAL A 54 7.06 -10.05 -1.16
C VAL A 54 7.25 -10.73 -2.51
N GLY A 55 8.42 -10.56 -3.11
CA GLY A 55 8.66 -11.01 -4.49
C GLY A 55 7.67 -10.34 -5.45
N HIS A 56 6.89 -11.14 -6.18
CA HIS A 56 5.91 -10.63 -7.16
C HIS A 56 4.47 -10.51 -6.62
N GLU A 57 4.24 -10.82 -5.34
CA GLU A 57 2.93 -10.82 -4.69
C GLU A 57 2.70 -9.56 -3.83
N VAL A 58 1.64 -8.80 -4.13
CA VAL A 58 1.14 -7.69 -3.32
C VAL A 58 0.30 -8.24 -2.18
N LEU A 59 0.75 -8.01 -0.95
CA LEU A 59 0.11 -8.52 0.26
C LEU A 59 -0.83 -7.50 0.89
N TYR A 60 -0.56 -6.21 0.73
CA TYR A 60 -1.38 -5.13 1.28
C TYR A 60 -1.38 -3.91 0.37
N VAL A 61 -2.51 -3.22 0.31
CA VAL A 61 -2.67 -1.88 -0.27
C VAL A 61 -3.32 -0.96 0.77
N GLY A 62 -2.80 0.26 0.90
CA GLY A 62 -3.37 1.27 1.78
C GLY A 62 -3.28 2.68 1.20
N SER A 63 -4.14 3.58 1.67
CA SER A 63 -4.05 5.01 1.38
C SER A 63 -3.45 5.83 2.53
N ALA A 64 -2.85 6.97 2.17
CA ALA A 64 -2.22 7.90 3.10
C ALA A 64 -2.67 9.35 2.84
N GLN A 65 -3.92 9.68 3.18
CA GLN A 65 -4.52 11.00 2.92
C GLN A 65 -3.79 12.19 3.57
N ARG A 66 -3.04 11.97 4.65
CA ARG A 66 -2.23 13.01 5.33
C ARG A 66 -0.74 12.91 5.03
N GLY A 67 -0.38 12.24 3.93
CA GLY A 67 0.99 12.02 3.50
C GLY A 67 1.55 10.67 3.90
N LEU A 68 2.28 10.05 2.97
CA LEU A 68 2.95 8.75 3.15
C LEU A 68 3.90 8.73 4.35
N HIS A 69 4.66 9.81 4.57
CA HIS A 69 5.57 9.94 5.72
C HIS A 69 4.87 9.73 7.08
N ARG A 70 3.66 10.30 7.27
CA ARG A 70 2.91 10.09 8.51
C ARG A 70 2.45 8.66 8.61
N ARG A 71 1.95 8.08 7.51
CA ARG A 71 1.43 6.72 7.51
C ARG A 71 2.51 5.70 7.88
N PHE A 72 3.73 5.86 7.36
CA PHE A 72 4.85 4.96 7.68
C PHE A 72 5.28 5.13 9.13
N ARG A 73 5.36 6.37 9.63
CA ARG A 73 5.62 6.63 11.05
C ARG A 73 4.60 5.98 11.99
N HIS A 74 3.33 5.85 11.59
CA HIS A 74 2.34 5.12 12.39
C HIS A 74 2.65 3.63 12.47
N TYR A 75 3.13 3.00 11.40
CA TYR A 75 3.51 1.59 11.43
C TYR A 75 4.75 1.34 12.30
N GLU A 76 5.70 2.28 12.32
CA GLU A 76 6.87 2.21 13.20
C GLU A 76 6.47 2.33 14.69
N ASN A 77 5.54 3.23 15.03
CA ASN A 77 5.36 3.70 16.40
C ASN A 77 4.01 3.37 17.07
N SER A 78 2.93 3.20 16.31
CA SER A 78 1.57 3.17 16.87
C SER A 78 1.06 1.75 17.14
N LYS A 79 0.73 1.47 18.40
CA LYS A 79 0.02 0.25 18.83
C LYS A 79 -1.51 0.40 18.88
N ASN A 80 -2.02 1.63 18.81
CA ASN A 80 -3.41 1.94 19.16
C ASN A 80 -4.38 1.97 17.95
N LEU A 81 -3.87 1.89 16.71
CA LEU A 81 -4.72 1.86 15.52
C LEU A 81 -4.90 0.42 15.08
N ARG A 82 -6.14 -0.10 15.11
CA ARG A 82 -6.45 -1.51 14.82
C ARG A 82 -5.83 -2.01 13.51
N THR A 83 -6.00 -1.26 12.42
CA THR A 83 -5.40 -1.61 11.11
C THR A 83 -3.88 -1.55 11.15
N ALA A 84 -3.30 -0.54 11.81
CA ALA A 84 -1.85 -0.42 11.90
C ALA A 84 -1.24 -1.58 12.71
N SER A 85 -1.84 -1.95 13.85
CA SER A 85 -1.42 -3.09 14.67
C SER A 85 -1.46 -4.39 13.88
N ARG A 86 -2.59 -4.70 13.26
CA ARG A 86 -2.76 -5.93 12.48
C ARG A 86 -1.76 -6.07 11.33
N ILE A 87 -1.56 -4.99 10.56
CA ILE A 87 -0.61 -5.01 9.45
C ILE A 87 0.83 -5.09 9.98
N ARG A 88 1.12 -4.44 11.11
CA ARG A 88 2.43 -4.54 11.78
C ARG A 88 2.71 -5.95 12.29
N GLU A 89 1.71 -6.63 12.83
CA GLU A 89 1.80 -8.05 13.22
C GLU A 89 2.13 -8.92 11.99
N ALA A 90 1.40 -8.74 10.88
CA ALA A 90 1.68 -9.47 9.64
C ALA A 90 3.09 -9.17 9.06
N LEU A 91 3.55 -7.93 9.16
CA LEU A 91 4.92 -7.55 8.81
C LEU A 91 5.94 -8.26 9.68
N LEU A 92 5.80 -8.21 11.01
CA LEU A 92 6.71 -8.85 11.94
C LEU A 92 6.77 -10.37 11.76
N GLU A 93 5.63 -11.00 11.52
CA GLU A 93 5.55 -12.42 11.19
C GLU A 93 6.37 -12.74 9.93
N ARG A 94 6.24 -11.96 8.86
CA ARG A 94 7.06 -12.17 7.65
C ARG A 94 8.55 -11.90 7.87
N LEU A 95 8.86 -10.85 8.60
CA LEU A 95 10.24 -10.47 8.88
C LEU A 95 10.96 -11.51 9.75
N SER A 96 10.25 -12.19 10.66
CA SER A 96 10.84 -13.26 11.50
C SER A 96 11.29 -14.48 10.68
N HIS A 97 10.70 -14.69 9.49
CA HIS A 97 11.12 -15.70 8.53
C HIS A 97 12.25 -15.23 7.59
N GLY A 98 12.92 -14.12 7.90
CA GLY A 98 14.02 -13.58 7.08
C GLY A 98 13.58 -12.99 5.75
N THR A 99 12.28 -12.76 5.56
CA THR A 99 11.72 -12.21 4.33
C THR A 99 11.74 -10.69 4.37
N VAL A 100 12.17 -10.05 3.29
CA VAL A 100 12.08 -8.59 3.14
C VAL A 100 10.71 -8.22 2.59
N VAL A 101 10.10 -7.15 3.10
CA VAL A 101 8.82 -6.65 2.61
C VAL A 101 9.02 -5.34 1.87
N ASP A 102 8.87 -5.38 0.55
CA ASP A 102 9.03 -4.23 -0.34
C ASP A 102 7.87 -3.25 -0.20
N VAL A 103 8.18 -1.96 -0.39
CA VAL A 103 7.23 -0.86 -0.31
C VAL A 103 7.20 -0.11 -1.62
N TYR A 104 6.02 -0.14 -2.25
CA TYR A 104 5.73 0.56 -3.50
C TYR A 104 4.78 1.70 -3.21
N VAL A 105 4.96 2.85 -3.87
CA VAL A 105 4.06 4.00 -3.72
C VAL A 105 3.74 4.64 -5.05
N ILE A 106 2.57 5.27 -5.10
CA ILE A 106 2.20 6.23 -6.13
C ILE A 106 1.57 7.46 -5.46
N VAL A 107 1.87 8.62 -6.03
CA VAL A 107 1.27 9.89 -5.64
C VAL A 107 0.51 10.40 -6.86
N PRO A 108 -0.82 10.18 -6.92
CA PRO A 108 -1.64 10.60 -8.04
C PRO A 108 -1.55 12.12 -8.30
N GLU A 109 -1.92 12.53 -9.51
CA GLU A 109 -2.05 13.93 -9.86
C GLU A 109 -3.14 14.61 -9.03
N ASP A 110 -2.98 15.93 -8.86
CA ASP A 110 -3.91 16.72 -8.08
C ASP A 110 -5.15 17.03 -8.94
N HIS A 111 -6.34 16.71 -8.40
CA HIS A 111 -7.69 17.03 -8.89
C HIS A 111 -8.21 16.22 -10.09
N LEU A 112 -9.17 15.34 -9.81
CA LEU A 112 -10.02 14.68 -10.80
C LEU A 112 -11.47 15.11 -10.57
N THR A 113 -12.20 15.38 -11.65
CA THR A 113 -13.63 15.71 -11.61
C THR A 113 -14.44 14.73 -12.44
N LEU A 114 -15.67 14.46 -12.02
CA LEU A 114 -16.67 13.78 -12.81
C LEU A 114 -17.59 14.83 -13.45
N ASN A 115 -17.63 14.83 -14.78
CA ASN A 115 -18.36 15.80 -15.61
C ASN A 115 -18.02 17.25 -15.24
N ASP A 116 -16.76 17.54 -14.88
CA ASP A 116 -16.28 18.86 -14.46
C ASP A 116 -16.99 19.47 -13.23
N ILE A 117 -17.81 18.70 -12.51
CA ILE A 117 -18.65 19.18 -11.41
C ILE A 117 -18.30 18.51 -10.09
N LEU A 118 -18.26 17.18 -10.06
CA LEU A 118 -18.12 16.44 -8.81
C LEU A 118 -16.66 16.07 -8.55
N PRO A 119 -16.10 16.36 -7.35
CA PRO A 119 -14.73 16.00 -7.05
C PRO A 119 -14.59 14.49 -6.89
N VAL A 120 -13.55 13.93 -7.49
CA VAL A 120 -13.15 12.53 -7.32
C VAL A 120 -11.84 12.49 -6.55
N ASP A 121 -11.79 11.71 -5.48
CA ASP A 121 -10.56 11.43 -4.75
C ASP A 121 -9.78 10.31 -5.47
N PRO A 122 -8.67 10.62 -6.17
CA PRO A 122 -7.90 9.62 -6.89
C PRO A 122 -7.21 8.64 -5.94
N VAL A 123 -6.89 9.03 -4.70
CA VAL A 123 -6.23 8.16 -3.72
C VAL A 123 -7.21 7.11 -3.22
N ALA A 124 -8.41 7.51 -2.83
CA ALA A 124 -9.45 6.58 -2.36
C ALA A 124 -9.91 5.65 -3.48
N GLY A 125 -10.15 6.21 -4.68
CA GLY A 125 -10.56 5.43 -5.85
C GLY A 125 -9.52 4.38 -6.27
N LEU A 126 -8.23 4.77 -6.27
CA LEU A 126 -7.14 3.86 -6.62
C LEU A 126 -6.92 2.76 -5.57
N GLU A 127 -6.98 3.08 -4.27
CA GLU A 127 -6.91 2.07 -3.20
C GLU A 127 -7.99 1.01 -3.38
N GLU A 128 -9.26 1.42 -3.51
CA GLU A 128 -10.39 0.49 -3.64
C GLU A 128 -10.29 -0.34 -4.94
N GLY A 129 -9.91 0.30 -6.05
CA GLY A 129 -9.70 -0.37 -7.33
C GLY A 129 -8.63 -1.47 -7.24
N LEU A 130 -7.49 -1.17 -6.62
CA LEU A 130 -6.41 -2.13 -6.42
C LEU A 130 -6.80 -3.27 -5.47
N ILE A 131 -7.50 -2.98 -4.37
CA ILE A 131 -7.98 -4.02 -3.44
C ILE A 131 -8.96 -4.97 -4.16
N ARG A 132 -9.85 -4.45 -5.01
CA ARG A 132 -10.78 -5.27 -5.78
C ARG A 132 -10.08 -6.14 -6.81
N ALA A 133 -9.12 -5.57 -7.54
CA ALA A 133 -8.40 -6.23 -8.62
C ALA A 133 -7.42 -7.28 -8.10
N LEU A 134 -6.58 -6.92 -7.12
CA LEU A 134 -5.47 -7.74 -6.63
C LEU A 134 -5.87 -8.67 -5.48
N LYS A 135 -6.95 -8.35 -4.75
CA LYS A 135 -7.40 -9.07 -3.54
C LYS A 135 -6.26 -9.38 -2.55
N PRO A 136 -5.48 -8.36 -2.10
CA PRO A 136 -4.32 -8.60 -1.27
C PRO A 136 -4.69 -9.28 0.05
N LYS A 137 -3.94 -10.30 0.45
CA LYS A 137 -4.24 -11.17 1.60
C LYS A 137 -4.38 -10.40 2.92
N TRP A 138 -3.69 -9.28 3.09
CA TRP A 138 -3.72 -8.48 4.32
C TRP A 138 -4.76 -7.35 4.28
N ASN A 139 -5.48 -7.15 3.17
CA ASN A 139 -6.65 -6.29 3.15
C ASN A 139 -7.86 -7.08 3.66
N LEU A 140 -8.28 -6.80 4.90
CA LEU A 140 -9.58 -7.29 5.36
C LEU A 140 -10.65 -6.62 4.50
N ARG A 141 -11.40 -7.41 3.75
CA ARG A 141 -12.68 -6.97 3.24
C ARG A 141 -13.56 -6.76 4.46
N GLY A 142 -14.13 -5.56 4.62
CA GLY A 142 -15.23 -5.39 5.56
C GLY A 142 -16.24 -6.48 5.23
N SER A 143 -16.50 -7.37 6.18
CA SER A 143 -17.60 -8.31 6.09
C SER A 143 -18.87 -7.46 5.97
N GLY A 144 -19.29 -7.17 4.74
CA GLY A 144 -20.70 -6.94 4.50
C GLY A 144 -21.37 -8.22 4.93
N ALA A 145 -22.03 -8.17 6.09
CA ALA A 145 -23.00 -9.16 6.47
C ALA A 145 -23.92 -9.35 5.25
N GLY A 146 -23.93 -10.57 4.72
CA GLY A 146 -25.08 -11.04 3.95
C GLY A 146 -26.24 -11.31 4.89
#